data_AF-A0AAV5SGS0-F1
#
_entry.id   AF-A0AAV5SGS0-F1
#
_cell.length_a   1.000
_cell.length_b   1.000
_cell.length_c   1.000
_cell.angle_alpha   90.00
_cell.angle_beta   90.00
_cell.angle_gamma   90.00
#
_symmetry.space_group_name_H-M   'P 1'
#
loop_
_entity.id
_entity.type
_entity.pdbx_description
1 polymer ?
#
loop_
_entity_poly.entity_id
_entity_poly.type
_entity_poly.pdbx_seq_one_letter_code
_entity_poly.pdbx_strand_id
1 'polypeptide(L)'
;SIDIAIVIIVTQGSELNNYQTALYSVECYATQHGYSSRVESDDKFEECSRHEDKLFRRHCHTHQMMTREIPENAYVLFIDADVGVVNPNKFV
;
A
#
# COMPACT_ATOMS: atom_id res chain seq x y z
N SER A 1 -17.89 -9.56 6.84
CA SER A 1 -17.05 -8.38 6.56
C SER A 1 -16.05 -8.75 5.49
N ILE A 2 -15.76 -7.87 4.53
CA ILE A 2 -14.69 -8.11 3.54
C ILE A 2 -13.37 -7.67 4.20
N ASP A 3 -12.36 -8.55 4.17
CA ASP A 3 -11.02 -8.21 4.66
C ASP A 3 -10.24 -7.52 3.54
N ILE A 4 -9.78 -6.29 3.80
CA ILE A 4 -9.05 -5.46 2.84
C ILE A 4 -7.72 -5.01 3.46
N ALA A 5 -6.66 -5.22 2.71
CA ALA A 5 -5.33 -4.68 2.98
C ALA A 5 -4.98 -3.62 1.93
N ILE A 6 -4.90 -2.36 2.36
CA ILE A 6 -4.42 -1.26 1.52
C ILE A 6 -2.90 -1.26 1.56
N VAL A 7 -2.27 -1.42 0.40
CA VAL A 7 -0.81 -1.52 0.27
C VAL A 7 -0.28 -0.35 -0.55
N ILE A 8 0.69 0.36 0.02
CA ILE A 8 1.40 1.47 -0.62
C ILE A 8 2.88 1.12 -0.61
N ILE A 9 3.50 1.10 -1.80
CA ILE A 9 4.94 0.86 -1.93
C ILE A 9 5.63 2.14 -2.41
N VAL A 10 6.54 2.67 -1.60
CA VAL A 10 7.36 3.83 -1.92
C VAL A 10 8.72 3.42 -2.42
N THR A 11 9.39 4.29 -3.15
CA THR A 11 10.77 4.03 -3.56
C THR A 11 11.73 4.28 -2.40
N GLN A 12 12.72 3.43 -2.22
CA GLN A 12 13.76 3.61 -1.19
C GLN A 12 14.32 5.03 -1.24
N GLY A 13 14.40 5.69 -0.07
CA GLY A 13 14.84 7.08 0.06
C GLY A 13 13.78 8.13 -0.29
N SER A 14 12.52 7.74 -0.52
CA SER A 14 11.43 8.71 -0.68
C SER A 14 11.18 9.51 0.61
N GLU A 15 11.06 10.82 0.48
CA GLU A 15 10.66 11.72 1.57
C GLU A 15 9.16 11.57 1.87
N LEU A 16 8.81 10.73 2.85
CA LEU A 16 7.41 10.44 3.20
C LEU A 16 6.60 11.68 3.59
N ASN A 17 7.25 12.73 4.08
CA ASN A 17 6.61 14.00 4.39
C ASN A 17 5.93 14.64 3.18
N ASN A 18 6.43 14.38 1.95
CA ASN A 18 5.79 14.87 0.73
C ASN A 18 4.43 14.21 0.47
N TYR A 19 4.18 13.05 1.06
CA TYR A 19 2.95 12.27 0.92
C TYR A 19 2.08 12.30 2.18
N GLN A 20 2.47 13.05 3.22
CA GLN A 20 1.89 12.98 4.56
C GLN A 20 0.36 13.10 4.55
N THR A 21 -0.18 14.09 3.85
CA THR A 21 -1.64 14.30 3.76
C THR A 21 -2.36 13.13 3.11
N ALA A 22 -1.80 12.57 2.04
CA ALA A 22 -2.37 11.43 1.33
C ALA A 22 -2.33 10.17 2.20
N LEU A 23 -1.17 9.84 2.78
CA LEU A 23 -0.99 8.68 3.65
C LEU A 23 -1.91 8.74 4.87
N TYR A 24 -2.01 9.89 5.55
CA TYR A 24 -2.91 10.04 6.69
C TYR A 24 -4.38 9.91 6.30
N SER A 25 -4.79 10.43 5.14
CA SER A 25 -6.17 10.26 4.69
C SER A 25 -6.53 8.78 4.46
N VAL A 26 -5.59 7.98 3.94
CA VAL A 26 -5.76 6.54 3.72
C VAL A 26 -5.76 5.79 5.05
N GLU A 27 -4.85 6.11 5.97
CA GLU A 27 -4.78 5.50 7.30
C GLU A 27 -6.07 5.75 8.10
N CYS A 28 -6.59 6.99 8.10
CA CYS A 28 -7.86 7.32 8.73
C CYS A 28 -9.01 6.53 8.11
N TYR A 29 -9.06 6.42 6.78
CA TYR A 29 -10.09 5.64 6.09
C TYR A 29 -10.00 4.15 6.44
N ALA A 30 -8.80 3.56 6.42
CA ALA A 30 -8.59 2.17 6.78
C ALA A 30 -9.05 1.90 8.22
N THR A 31 -8.66 2.77 9.16
CA THR A 31 -9.05 2.68 10.57
C THR A 31 -10.56 2.77 10.75
N GLN A 32 -11.23 3.71 10.06
CA GLN A 32 -12.68 3.90 10.14
C GLN A 32 -13.47 2.66 9.70
N HIS A 33 -12.99 1.96 8.67
CA HIS A 33 -13.66 0.79 8.10
C HIS A 33 -13.12 -0.56 8.60
N GLY A 34 -12.13 -0.55 9.50
CA GLY A 34 -11.50 -1.75 10.03
C GLY A 34 -10.61 -2.50 9.02
N TYR A 35 -10.11 -1.80 7.99
CA TYR A 35 -9.14 -2.32 7.04
C TYR A 35 -7.71 -2.20 7.60
N SER A 36 -6.79 -3.00 7.08
CA SER A 36 -5.36 -2.80 7.34
C SER A 36 -4.74 -1.88 6.28
N SER A 37 -3.79 -1.05 6.68
CA SER A 37 -2.98 -0.24 5.75
C SER A 37 -1.50 -0.45 6.01
N ARG A 38 -0.72 -0.66 4.94
CA ARG A 38 0.74 -0.88 4.99
C ARG A 38 1.44 0.07 4.02
N VAL A 39 2.41 0.83 4.53
CA VAL A 39 3.33 1.64 3.72
C VAL A 39 4.70 0.99 3.82
N GLU A 40 5.25 0.54 2.71
CA GLU A 40 6.52 -0.20 2.65
C GLU A 40 7.43 0.35 1.56
N SER A 41 8.73 0.06 1.65
CA SER A 41 9.72 0.49 0.67
C SER A 41 10.02 -0.61 -0.37
N ASP A 42 10.35 -0.20 -1.60
CA ASP A 42 10.67 -1.07 -2.75
C ASP A 42 12.08 -1.71 -2.70
N ASP A 43 12.65 -1.80 -1.51
CA ASP A 43 13.88 -2.52 -1.16
C ASP A 43 13.67 -3.60 -0.08
N LYS A 44 12.44 -3.74 0.46
CA LYS A 44 12.08 -4.76 1.47
C LYS A 44 12.38 -6.22 1.07
N PHE A 45 12.26 -6.57 -0.20
CA PHE A 45 12.44 -7.92 -0.74
C PHE A 45 13.54 -7.92 -1.81
N GLU A 46 14.65 -8.60 -1.52
CA GLU A 46 15.84 -8.61 -2.38
C GLU A 46 15.55 -9.17 -3.77
N GLU A 47 14.70 -10.19 -3.89
CA GLU A 47 14.33 -10.82 -5.17
C GLU A 47 13.63 -9.86 -6.15
N CYS A 48 13.06 -8.76 -5.64
CA CYS A 48 12.41 -7.75 -6.46
C CYS A 48 13.40 -6.76 -7.10
N SER A 49 14.66 -6.74 -6.64
CA SER A 49 15.73 -5.91 -7.21
C SER A 49 16.05 -6.22 -8.67
N ARG A 50 15.64 -7.40 -9.17
CA ARG A 50 15.73 -7.78 -10.59
C ARG A 50 14.95 -6.85 -11.54
N HIS A 51 13.99 -6.09 -11.01
CA HIS A 51 13.21 -5.13 -11.77
C HIS A 51 13.87 -3.74 -11.69
N GLU A 52 14.41 -3.25 -12.81
CA GLU A 52 15.04 -1.92 -12.85
C GLU A 52 13.99 -0.80 -12.79
N ASP A 53 12.85 -1.02 -13.42
CA ASP A 53 11.73 -0.09 -13.40
C ASP A 53 10.98 -0.13 -12.06
N LYS A 54 10.76 1.05 -11.48
CA LYS A 54 10.15 1.20 -10.15
C LYS A 54 8.72 0.67 -10.07
N LEU A 55 7.94 0.74 -11.15
CA LEU A 55 6.55 0.27 -11.15
C LEU A 55 6.53 -1.25 -11.06
N PHE A 56 7.40 -1.92 -11.81
CA PHE A 56 7.56 -3.37 -11.72
C PHE A 56 8.15 -3.83 -10.39
N ARG A 57 9.07 -3.07 -9.78
CA ARG A 57 9.49 -3.34 -8.40
C ARG A 57 8.31 -3.29 -7.46
N ARG A 58 7.58 -2.17 -7.40
CA ARG A 58 6.41 -2.03 -6.51
C ARG A 58 5.43 -3.18 -6.65
N HIS A 59 5.12 -3.59 -7.88
CA HIS A 59 4.27 -4.74 -8.16
C HIS A 59 4.83 -6.05 -7.57
N CYS A 60 6.13 -6.31 -7.73
CA CYS A 60 6.81 -7.44 -7.11
C CYS A 60 6.71 -7.41 -5.58
N HIS A 61 6.94 -6.25 -4.93
CA HIS A 61 6.83 -6.13 -3.47
C HIS A 61 5.40 -6.39 -3.00
N THR A 62 4.39 -5.85 -3.69
CA THR A 62 2.99 -6.16 -3.39
C THR A 62 2.72 -7.66 -3.48
N HIS A 63 3.24 -8.35 -4.51
CA HIS A 63 3.10 -9.80 -4.63
C HIS A 63 3.79 -10.57 -3.49
N GLN A 64 4.98 -10.16 -3.06
CA GLN A 64 5.66 -10.78 -1.92
C GLN A 64 4.89 -10.56 -0.61
N MET A 65 4.31 -9.38 -0.39
CA MET A 65 3.44 -9.14 0.77
C MET A 65 2.20 -10.02 0.73
N MET A 66 1.55 -10.15 -0.43
CA MET A 66 0.39 -11.02 -0.63
C MET A 66 0.67 -12.48 -0.29
N THR A 67 1.87 -12.97 -0.61
CA THR A 67 2.22 -14.38 -0.42
C THR A 67 2.79 -14.69 0.96
N ARG A 68 3.34 -13.69 1.67
CA ARG A 68 4.08 -13.92 2.92
C ARG A 68 3.45 -13.30 4.17
N GLU A 69 2.73 -12.19 4.01
CA GLU A 69 2.33 -11.34 5.14
C GLU A 69 0.82 -11.08 5.22
N ILE A 70 0.13 -11.12 4.09
CA ILE A 70 -1.31 -10.83 3.99
C ILE A 70 -2.07 -12.17 3.93
N PRO A 71 -3.17 -12.33 4.69
CA PRO A 71 -4.00 -13.53 4.61
C PRO A 71 -4.50 -13.82 3.19
N GLU A 72 -4.48 -15.09 2.78
CA GLU A 72 -4.89 -15.53 1.44
C GLU A 72 -6.35 -15.17 1.10
N ASN A 73 -7.20 -15.00 2.12
CA ASN A 73 -8.61 -14.63 1.97
C ASN A 73 -8.87 -13.11 1.99
N ALA A 74 -7.83 -12.28 2.08
CA ALA A 74 -7.95 -10.83 2.05
C ALA A 74 -7.83 -10.27 0.62
N TYR A 75 -8.53 -9.17 0.34
CA TYR A 75 -8.34 -8.39 -0.88
C TYR A 75 -7.19 -7.39 -0.68
N VAL A 76 -6.30 -7.29 -1.65
CA VAL A 76 -5.26 -6.26 -1.67
C VAL A 76 -5.69 -5.11 -2.57
N LEU A 77 -5.74 -3.91 -2.00
CA LEU A 77 -5.90 -2.66 -2.73
C LEU A 77 -4.54 -1.95 -2.79
N PHE A 78 -3.86 -2.08 -3.92
CA PHE A 78 -2.62 -1.34 -4.17
C PHE A 78 -2.93 0.07 -4.67
N ILE A 79 -2.37 1.09 -4.02
CA ILE A 79 -2.47 2.50 -4.44
C ILE A 79 -1.11 3.20 -4.31
N ASP A 80 -0.89 4.24 -5.12
CA ASP A 80 0.31 5.06 -5.02
C ASP A 80 0.29 5.96 -3.78
N ALA A 81 1.48 6.39 -3.32
CA ALA A 81 1.63 7.19 -2.10
C ALA A 81 1.05 8.62 -2.22
N ASP A 82 0.83 9.12 -3.43
CA ASP A 82 0.20 10.41 -3.71
C ASP A 82 -1.33 10.32 -3.89
N VAL A 83 -1.92 9.13 -3.70
CA VAL A 83 -3.36 8.92 -3.71
C VAL A 83 -3.93 9.10 -2.29
N GLY A 84 -4.87 10.05 -2.15
CA GLY A 84 -5.57 10.32 -0.90
C GLY A 84 -7.08 10.06 -0.98
N VAL A 85 -7.71 9.93 0.19
CA VAL A 85 -9.15 9.74 0.34
C VAL A 85 -9.83 11.10 0.56
N VAL A 86 -10.70 11.50 -0.38
CA VAL A 86 -11.42 12.78 -0.31
C VAL A 86 -12.82 12.63 0.33
N ASN A 87 -13.49 11.51 0.09
CA ASN A 87 -14.85 11.26 0.60
C ASN A 87 -14.91 9.92 1.36
N PRO A 88 -14.58 9.92 2.67
CA PRO A 88 -14.45 8.68 3.45
C PRO A 88 -15.79 8.00 3.79
N ASN A 89 -16.91 8.71 3.63
CA ASN A 89 -18.25 8.26 4.02
C ASN A 89 -19.13 7.84 2.83
N LYS A 90 -18.59 7.85 1.60
CA LYS A 90 -19.36 7.43 0.43
C LYS A 90 -19.29 5.91 0.28
N PHE A 91 -20.40 5.27 0.58
CA PHE A 91 -20.65 3.87 0.22
C PHE A 91 -21.15 3.82 -1.23
N VAL A 92 -20.78 2.75 -1.97
CA VAL A 92 -21.29 2.48 -3.32
C VAL A 92 -22.68 1.88 -3.22
#